data_AF-A0A562URS8-F1
#
_entry.id   AF-A0A562URS8-F1
#
_cell.length_a   1.000
_cell.length_b   1.000
_cell.length_c   1.000
_cell.angle_alpha   90.00
_cell.angle_beta   90.00
_cell.angle_gamma   90.00
#
_symmetry.space_group_name_H-M   'P 1'
#
loop_
_entity.id
_entity.type
_entity.pdbx_description
1 polymer ?
#
loop_
_entity_poly.entity_id
_entity_poly.type
_entity_poly.pdbx_seq_one_letter_code
_entity_poly.pdbx_strand_id
1 'polypeptide(L)'
;MVAPARRRSTPERGALRRLPTSRVRVHGVRLGRAEYRVVRADPVPARLALRDDHHWLSMYADRAGAERLLAMWALAARSARSLVYLPIRAGAVPRDTPDGVDSTALDLVLVHHRLQFPVSSWKRLRARLGAGELRTATTPAHDPRVPDDLDHARRDHREYRDHLRFAVAAHTLFVIGGARAFRASGAALRGLVEEGPSYLHEYPNASHYCVELRAGPWSRPWTDRRTPAALHIQYRPPGH
;
A
#
# COMPACT_ATOMS: atom_id res chain seq x y z
N MET A 1 -20.10 -44.48 7.28
CA MET A 1 -20.67 -44.55 8.64
C MET A 1 -20.10 -43.37 9.43
N VAL A 2 -20.97 -42.42 9.77
CA VAL A 2 -20.88 -41.33 10.77
C VAL A 2 -19.64 -40.42 10.79
N ALA A 3 -19.84 -39.19 10.33
CA ALA A 3 -19.00 -38.03 10.63
C ALA A 3 -19.13 -37.60 12.10
N PRO A 4 -18.07 -37.08 12.76
CA PRO A 4 -18.26 -36.37 14.02
C PRO A 4 -18.48 -34.87 13.78
N ALA A 5 -19.58 -34.44 14.37
CA ALA A 5 -20.10 -33.11 14.58
C ALA A 5 -19.10 -31.94 14.65
N ARG A 6 -19.41 -30.92 13.85
CA ARG A 6 -18.99 -29.52 14.02
C ARG A 6 -19.20 -29.08 15.47
N ARG A 7 -18.10 -28.83 16.19
CA ARG A 7 -18.15 -27.87 17.31
C ARG A 7 -18.25 -26.48 16.70
N ARG A 8 -19.41 -25.84 16.92
CA ARG A 8 -19.58 -24.41 16.66
C ARG A 8 -18.69 -23.67 17.66
N SER A 9 -17.50 -23.28 17.22
CA SER A 9 -16.74 -22.22 17.87
C SER A 9 -17.50 -20.92 17.65
N THR A 10 -18.10 -20.42 18.71
CA THR A 10 -18.61 -19.06 18.81
C THR A 10 -17.53 -18.10 18.28
N PRO A 11 -17.81 -17.22 17.31
CA PRO A 11 -16.87 -16.15 17.01
C PRO A 11 -16.97 -15.18 18.18
N GLU A 12 -16.04 -15.27 19.13
CA GLU A 12 -15.75 -14.15 20.00
C GLU A 12 -15.44 -12.98 19.07
N ARG A 13 -16.35 -12.01 19.09
CA ARG A 13 -16.28 -10.77 18.34
C ARG A 13 -14.97 -10.09 18.73
N GLY A 14 -13.96 -10.24 17.87
CA GLY A 14 -12.70 -9.55 17.97
C GLY A 14 -12.97 -8.09 18.26
N ALA A 15 -12.46 -7.62 19.40
CA ALA A 15 -12.60 -6.25 19.83
C ALA A 15 -12.29 -5.32 18.65
N LEU A 16 -13.21 -4.41 18.36
CA LEU A 16 -13.14 -3.37 17.34
C LEU A 16 -11.82 -2.59 17.44
N ARG A 17 -10.77 -3.11 16.82
CA ARG A 17 -9.45 -2.49 16.86
C ARG A 17 -9.51 -1.34 15.87
N ARG A 18 -9.81 -0.14 16.39
CA ARG A 18 -9.65 1.11 15.64
C ARG A 18 -8.27 1.10 15.02
N LEU A 19 -8.18 1.35 13.69
CA LEU A 19 -6.89 1.72 13.13
C LEU A 19 -6.43 2.98 13.90
N PRO A 20 -5.19 2.99 14.41
CA PRO A 20 -4.72 4.11 15.20
C PRO A 20 -4.80 5.40 14.37
N THR A 21 -5.14 6.49 15.05
CA THR A 21 -5.03 7.84 14.49
C THR A 21 -3.63 8.04 13.92
N SER A 22 -3.55 8.37 12.63
CA SER A 22 -2.28 8.49 11.94
C SER A 22 -1.86 9.95 11.89
N ARG A 23 -0.74 10.29 12.53
CA ARG A 23 -0.11 11.59 12.31
C ARG A 23 0.37 11.69 10.85
N VAL A 24 0.20 12.87 10.27
CA VAL A 24 0.59 13.19 8.90
C VAL A 24 1.05 14.64 8.82
N ARG A 25 1.87 14.97 7.83
CA ARG A 25 2.17 16.36 7.46
C ARG A 25 1.43 16.72 6.19
N VAL A 26 0.73 17.84 6.19
CA VAL A 26 -0.01 18.36 5.05
C VAL A 26 0.77 19.52 4.44
N HIS A 27 0.96 19.48 3.13
CA HIS A 27 1.65 20.51 2.37
C HIS A 27 0.73 21.00 1.24
N GLY A 28 0.63 22.32 1.08
CA GLY A 28 0.12 22.93 -0.15
C GLY A 28 1.29 23.34 -1.03
N VAL A 29 1.36 22.85 -2.26
CA VAL A 29 2.44 23.16 -3.20
C VAL A 29 1.86 23.64 -4.52
N ARG A 30 2.25 24.84 -4.92
CA ARG A 30 1.87 25.41 -6.22
C ARG A 30 2.95 25.13 -7.26
N LEU A 31 2.54 24.53 -8.39
CA LEU A 31 3.36 24.29 -9.58
C LEU A 31 2.68 24.92 -10.79
N GLY A 32 3.22 26.04 -11.26
CA GLY A 32 2.57 26.84 -12.30
C GLY A 32 1.20 27.33 -11.80
N ARG A 33 0.15 27.01 -12.56
CA ARG A 33 -1.24 27.35 -12.22
C ARG A 33 -1.94 26.31 -11.33
N ALA A 34 -1.34 25.14 -11.13
CA ALA A 34 -1.93 24.07 -10.33
C ALA A 34 -1.45 24.14 -8.88
N GLU A 35 -2.36 23.86 -7.96
CA GLU A 35 -2.06 23.65 -6.55
C GLU A 35 -2.28 22.19 -6.17
N TYR A 36 -1.33 21.62 -5.45
CA TYR A 36 -1.34 20.23 -5.04
C TYR A 36 -1.28 20.13 -3.53
N ARG A 37 -2.23 19.37 -2.98
CA ARG A 37 -2.20 18.94 -1.58
C ARG A 37 -1.43 17.65 -1.45
N VAL A 38 -0.38 17.64 -0.63
CA VAL A 38 0.42 16.44 -0.31
C VAL A 38 0.20 16.09 1.15
N VAL A 39 -0.19 14.85 1.42
CA VAL A 39 -0.29 14.29 2.76
C VAL A 39 0.84 13.28 2.94
N ARG A 40 1.85 13.68 3.73
CA ARG A 40 3.03 12.88 4.01
C ARG A 40 2.86 12.10 5.31
N ALA A 41 3.21 10.81 5.32
CA ALA A 41 3.26 10.02 6.54
C ALA A 41 4.30 10.59 7.54
N ASP A 42 3.92 10.71 8.82
CA ASP A 42 4.79 11.19 9.90
C ASP A 42 4.43 10.48 11.23
N PRO A 43 5.36 9.83 11.95
CA PRO A 43 6.70 9.45 11.47
C PRO A 43 6.59 8.42 10.34
N VAL A 44 7.69 8.27 9.60
CA VAL A 44 7.86 7.14 8.66
C VAL A 44 8.26 5.91 9.47
N PRO A 45 7.58 4.76 9.33
CA PRO A 45 8.00 3.53 9.99
C PRO A 45 9.40 3.11 9.54
N ALA A 46 10.27 2.76 10.50
CA ALA A 46 11.67 2.42 10.21
C ALA A 46 11.81 1.15 9.35
N ARG A 47 10.88 0.20 9.52
CA ARG A 47 10.84 -1.10 8.83
C ARG A 47 9.71 -1.16 7.81
N LEU A 48 9.59 -0.08 7.04
CA LEU A 48 8.79 -0.05 5.82
C LEU A 48 9.72 0.38 4.69
N ALA A 49 9.99 -0.52 3.75
CA ALA A 49 10.92 -0.28 2.65
C ALA A 49 10.33 -0.76 1.32
N LEU A 50 10.68 -0.06 0.24
CA LEU A 50 10.28 -0.42 -1.12
C LEU A 50 11.52 -0.46 -2.02
N ARG A 51 11.61 -1.54 -2.80
CA ARG A 51 12.66 -1.80 -3.78
C ARG A 51 12.04 -2.10 -5.14
N ASP A 52 12.71 -1.60 -6.16
CA ASP A 52 12.54 -2.03 -7.54
C ASP A 52 13.73 -2.93 -7.86
N ASP A 53 13.48 -4.24 -7.91
CA ASP A 53 14.49 -5.26 -8.18
C ASP A 53 14.56 -5.58 -9.68
N HIS A 54 14.10 -4.63 -10.50
CA HIS A 54 13.87 -4.71 -11.95
C HIS A 54 12.81 -5.72 -12.36
N HIS A 55 12.78 -6.92 -11.80
CA HIS A 55 11.80 -7.95 -12.12
C HIS A 55 10.50 -7.81 -11.31
N TRP A 56 10.59 -7.23 -10.12
CA TRP A 56 9.50 -7.08 -9.18
C TRP A 56 9.59 -5.76 -8.44
N LEU A 57 8.43 -5.24 -8.02
CA LEU A 57 8.38 -4.25 -6.95
C LEU A 57 8.20 -5.00 -5.64
N SER A 58 9.19 -4.89 -4.74
CA SER A 58 9.22 -5.60 -3.47
C SER A 58 9.09 -4.61 -2.32
N MET A 59 8.06 -4.79 -1.50
CA MET A 59 7.87 -4.02 -0.28
C MET A 59 8.00 -4.92 0.95
N TYR A 60 8.69 -4.41 1.96
CA TYR A 60 8.91 -5.09 3.23
C TYR A 60 8.28 -4.27 4.34
N ALA A 61 7.49 -4.91 5.19
CA ALA A 61 6.79 -4.26 6.27
C ALA A 61 6.80 -5.14 7.54
N ASP A 62 7.13 -4.55 8.68
CA ASP A 62 6.74 -5.10 9.97
C ASP A 62 5.28 -4.73 10.30
N ARG A 63 4.80 -5.08 11.49
CA ARG A 63 3.43 -4.75 11.92
C ARG A 63 3.14 -3.25 11.87
N ALA A 64 4.06 -2.42 12.35
CA ALA A 64 3.88 -0.97 12.37
C ALA A 64 3.90 -0.38 10.95
N GLY A 65 4.75 -0.90 10.08
CA GLY A 65 4.82 -0.59 8.66
C GLY A 65 3.54 -0.96 7.93
N ALA A 66 3.01 -2.17 8.16
CA ALA A 66 1.78 -2.67 7.57
C ALA A 66 0.55 -1.85 8.01
N GLU A 67 0.43 -1.57 9.32
CA GLU A 67 -0.64 -0.72 9.86
C GLU A 67 -0.59 0.70 9.25
N ARG A 68 0.62 1.26 9.10
CA ARG A 68 0.81 2.57 8.47
C ARG A 68 0.45 2.55 6.99
N LEU A 69 0.90 1.54 6.25
CA LEU A 69 0.62 1.37 4.84
C LEU A 69 -0.90 1.30 4.61
N LEU A 70 -1.60 0.45 5.36
CA LEU A 70 -3.05 0.31 5.31
C LEU A 70 -3.76 1.64 5.60
N ALA A 71 -3.33 2.37 6.63
CA ALA A 71 -3.91 3.68 6.96
C ALA A 71 -3.74 4.71 5.83
N MET A 72 -2.57 4.74 5.18
CA MET A 72 -2.32 5.63 4.03
C MET A 72 -3.11 5.20 2.79
N TRP A 73 -3.28 3.90 2.59
CA TRP A 73 -4.10 3.35 1.51
C TRP A 73 -5.57 3.75 1.65
N ALA A 74 -6.12 3.62 2.86
CA ALA A 74 -7.48 4.05 3.18
C ALA A 74 -7.64 5.58 3.07
N LEU A 75 -6.59 6.36 3.35
CA LEU A 75 -6.62 7.80 3.11
C LEU A 75 -6.69 8.12 1.61
N ALA A 76 -5.92 7.42 0.77
CA ALA A 76 -5.94 7.59 -0.68
C ALA A 76 -7.32 7.23 -1.27
N ALA A 77 -7.97 6.19 -0.75
CA ALA A 77 -9.34 5.81 -1.16
C ALA A 77 -10.37 6.93 -0.92
N ARG A 78 -10.16 7.76 0.10
CA ARG A 78 -11.07 8.85 0.50
C ARG A 78 -10.68 10.22 -0.01
N SER A 79 -9.42 10.41 -0.43
CA SER A 79 -8.89 11.73 -0.78
C SER A 79 -8.61 11.86 -2.27
N ALA A 80 -9.67 12.13 -3.04
CA ALA A 80 -9.57 12.29 -4.48
C ALA A 80 -8.71 13.49 -4.95
N ARG A 81 -8.39 14.42 -4.04
CA ARG A 81 -7.70 15.68 -4.32
C ARG A 81 -6.30 15.79 -3.68
N SER A 82 -5.74 14.67 -3.21
CA SER A 82 -4.44 14.68 -2.54
C SER A 82 -3.48 13.65 -3.11
N LEU A 83 -2.19 13.95 -3.02
CA LEU A 83 -1.10 12.99 -3.14
C LEU A 83 -0.80 12.45 -1.74
N VAL A 84 -0.91 11.15 -1.51
CA VAL A 84 -0.52 10.53 -0.23
C VAL A 84 0.89 9.98 -0.37
N TYR A 85 1.84 10.55 0.38
CA TYR A 85 3.28 10.31 0.22
C TYR A 85 3.87 9.56 1.42
N LEU A 86 4.57 8.46 1.14
CA LEU A 86 5.38 7.72 2.10
C LEU A 86 6.87 7.83 1.69
N PRO A 87 7.67 8.63 2.42
CA PRO A 87 9.11 8.76 2.18
C PRO A 87 9.90 7.57 2.76
N ILE A 88 9.70 6.39 2.19
CA ILE A 88 10.19 5.10 2.70
C ILE A 88 11.49 4.63 2.04
N ARG A 89 12.11 5.44 1.19
CA ARG A 89 13.35 5.07 0.49
C ARG A 89 14.47 4.64 1.43
N ALA A 90 14.63 5.37 2.54
CA ALA A 90 15.64 5.10 3.57
C ALA A 90 15.25 3.97 4.54
N GLY A 91 14.09 3.35 4.34
CA GLY A 91 13.66 2.21 5.15
C GLY A 91 14.63 1.03 5.03
N ALA A 92 14.84 0.36 6.15
CA ALA A 92 15.67 -0.84 6.20
C ALA A 92 14.93 -2.02 5.57
N VAL A 93 15.65 -2.81 4.78
CA VAL A 93 15.17 -4.12 4.30
C VAL A 93 15.62 -5.22 5.27
N PRO A 94 14.92 -6.37 5.32
CA PRO A 94 15.36 -7.55 6.07
C PRO A 94 16.79 -7.96 5.70
N ARG A 95 17.55 -8.53 6.65
CA ARG A 95 18.97 -8.87 6.46
C ARG A 95 19.17 -10.05 5.51
N ASP A 96 18.20 -10.94 5.46
CA ASP A 96 18.15 -12.09 4.57
C ASP A 96 17.66 -11.75 3.17
N THR A 97 17.33 -10.47 2.90
CA THR A 97 17.01 -10.02 1.55
C THR A 97 18.25 -10.23 0.68
N PRO A 98 18.17 -11.02 -0.41
CA PRO A 98 19.31 -11.18 -1.30
C PRO A 98 19.78 -9.79 -1.76
N ASP A 99 21.07 -9.52 -1.62
CA ASP A 99 21.68 -8.31 -2.17
C ASP A 99 21.58 -8.39 -3.70
N GLY A 100 20.47 -7.92 -4.24
CA GLY A 100 20.37 -7.63 -5.66
C GLY A 100 21.32 -6.48 -5.94
N VAL A 101 22.38 -6.75 -6.72
CA VAL A 101 23.44 -5.80 -7.08
C VAL A 101 22.88 -4.48 -7.68
N ASP A 102 21.61 -4.49 -8.13
CA ASP A 102 20.94 -3.35 -8.78
C ASP A 102 19.57 -2.94 -8.18
N SER A 103 19.22 -3.35 -6.95
CA SER A 103 17.91 -2.96 -6.39
C SER A 103 17.81 -1.44 -6.13
N THR A 104 16.78 -0.80 -6.69
CA THR A 104 16.59 0.65 -6.55
C THR A 104 15.62 0.97 -5.41
N ALA A 105 16.09 1.73 -4.42
CA ALA A 105 15.26 2.21 -3.32
C ALA A 105 14.23 3.25 -3.80
N LEU A 106 12.94 3.01 -3.52
CA LEU A 106 11.85 3.89 -3.92
C LEU A 106 11.09 4.46 -2.71
N ASP A 107 10.56 5.67 -2.89
CA ASP A 107 9.42 6.13 -2.10
C ASP A 107 8.09 5.60 -2.68
N LEU A 108 6.99 5.77 -1.95
CA LEU A 108 5.65 5.47 -2.44
C LEU A 108 4.76 6.72 -2.45
N VAL A 109 4.02 6.93 -3.55
CA VAL A 109 2.95 7.93 -3.65
C VAL A 109 1.67 7.25 -4.12
N LEU A 110 0.59 7.40 -3.35
CA LEU A 110 -0.75 6.96 -3.71
C LEU A 110 -1.54 8.15 -4.26
N VAL A 111 -2.14 7.95 -5.44
CA VAL A 111 -2.82 9.02 -6.17
C VAL A 111 -4.19 8.56 -6.62
N HIS A 112 -5.21 9.33 -6.30
CA HIS A 112 -6.51 9.13 -6.90
C HIS A 112 -6.48 9.59 -8.37
N HIS A 113 -6.94 8.75 -9.31
CA HIS A 113 -6.84 9.05 -10.76
C HIS A 113 -7.51 10.39 -11.16
N ARG A 114 -8.57 10.81 -10.46
CA ARG A 114 -9.23 12.11 -10.66
C ARG A 114 -8.33 13.32 -10.45
N LEU A 115 -7.23 13.19 -9.70
CA LEU A 115 -6.27 14.28 -9.52
C LEU A 115 -5.48 14.54 -10.82
N GLN A 116 -5.42 13.57 -11.74
CA GLN A 116 -4.69 13.65 -13.02
C GLN A 116 -3.25 14.18 -12.85
N PHE A 117 -2.60 13.82 -11.74
CA PHE A 117 -1.27 14.33 -11.41
C PHE A 117 -0.24 13.85 -12.46
N PRO A 118 0.52 14.77 -13.10
CA PRO A 118 1.59 14.39 -14.01
C PRO A 118 2.79 13.87 -13.21
N VAL A 119 3.00 12.54 -13.20
CA VAL A 119 4.07 11.90 -12.41
C VAL A 119 5.48 12.44 -12.71
N SER A 120 5.73 12.94 -13.92
CA SER A 120 6.99 13.61 -14.30
C SER A 120 7.26 14.89 -13.51
N SER A 121 6.23 15.58 -13.03
CA SER A 121 6.35 16.77 -12.19
C SER A 121 6.74 16.45 -10.75
N TRP A 122 6.80 15.18 -10.36
CA TRP A 122 7.06 14.76 -8.98
C TRP A 122 8.38 15.29 -8.43
N LYS A 123 9.47 15.23 -9.20
CA LYS A 123 10.78 15.73 -8.74
C LYS A 123 10.70 17.20 -8.31
N ARG A 124 10.02 18.03 -9.12
CA ARG A 124 9.82 19.46 -8.86
C ARG A 124 8.87 19.71 -7.69
N LEU A 125 7.79 18.93 -7.59
CA LEU A 125 6.83 19.02 -6.50
C LEU A 125 7.49 18.67 -5.15
N ARG A 126 8.18 17.52 -5.10
CA ARG A 126 8.85 17.01 -3.91
C ARG A 126 9.92 17.97 -3.39
N ALA A 127 10.68 18.60 -4.29
CA ALA A 127 11.70 19.59 -3.92
C ALA A 127 11.13 20.84 -3.23
N ARG A 128 9.80 21.08 -3.32
CA ARG A 128 9.10 22.20 -2.70
C ARG A 128 8.35 21.81 -1.42
N LEU A 129 8.46 20.56 -0.97
CA LEU A 129 7.90 20.15 0.31
C LEU A 129 8.73 20.77 1.44
N GLY A 130 8.22 21.86 2.02
CA GLY A 130 8.76 22.44 3.25
C GLY A 130 8.40 21.63 4.49
N ALA A 131 8.38 22.26 5.67
CA ALA A 131 8.05 21.61 6.95
C ALA A 131 6.64 21.00 6.98
N GLY A 132 5.71 21.58 6.23
CA GLY A 132 4.29 21.21 6.24
C GLY A 132 3.62 21.45 7.59
N GLU A 133 2.32 21.21 7.62
CA GLU A 133 1.52 21.33 8.84
C GLU A 133 1.27 19.94 9.43
N LEU A 134 1.61 19.72 10.70
CA LEU A 134 1.32 18.47 11.38
C LEU A 134 -0.20 18.37 11.64
N ARG A 135 -0.80 17.27 11.21
CA ARG A 135 -2.22 16.96 11.38
C ARG A 135 -2.40 15.51 11.80
N THR A 136 -3.56 15.23 12.37
CA THR A 136 -3.98 13.85 12.66
C THR A 136 -5.05 13.44 11.65
N ALA A 137 -4.80 12.37 10.91
CA ALA A 137 -5.77 11.75 10.03
C ALA A 137 -6.45 10.60 10.78
N THR A 138 -7.76 10.70 10.95
CA THR A 138 -8.57 9.59 11.43
C THR A 138 -8.99 8.75 10.23
N THR A 139 -8.63 7.47 10.27
CA THR A 139 -9.17 6.45 9.39
C THR A 139 -10.10 5.61 10.24
N PRO A 140 -11.41 5.54 9.93
CA PRO A 140 -12.32 4.65 10.65
C PRO A 140 -11.79 3.21 10.63
N ALA A 141 -12.01 2.45 11.70
CA ALA A 141 -11.63 1.03 11.81
C ALA A 141 -12.15 0.21 10.61
N HIS A 142 -13.33 0.61 10.14
CA HIS A 142 -13.99 0.14 8.93
C HIS A 142 -14.22 1.31 7.96
N ASP A 143 -13.65 1.24 6.76
CA ASP A 143 -14.26 1.93 5.63
C ASP A 143 -15.62 1.24 5.40
N PRO A 144 -16.76 1.96 5.39
CA PRO A 144 -18.07 1.36 5.20
C PRO A 144 -18.07 0.54 3.91
N ARG A 145 -18.07 -0.78 4.10
CA ARG A 145 -18.10 -1.84 3.09
C ARG A 145 -16.88 -1.82 2.17
N VAL A 146 -15.93 -2.72 2.45
CA VAL A 146 -15.36 -3.51 1.35
C VAL A 146 -16.59 -4.03 0.61
N PRO A 147 -16.84 -3.60 -0.64
CA PRO A 147 -18.08 -3.99 -1.29
C PRO A 147 -18.21 -5.51 -1.24
N ASP A 148 -19.36 -6.03 -0.80
CA ASP A 148 -19.69 -7.47 -0.93
C ASP A 148 -19.60 -7.94 -2.40
N ASP A 149 -19.52 -6.98 -3.34
CA ASP A 149 -19.29 -7.15 -4.77
C ASP A 149 -17.82 -7.11 -5.21
N LEU A 150 -16.84 -7.18 -4.28
CA LEU A 150 -15.46 -7.57 -4.62
C LEU A 150 -15.43 -9.06 -4.98
N ASP A 151 -16.19 -9.40 -6.00
CA ASP A 151 -16.04 -10.60 -6.76
C ASP A 151 -14.64 -10.55 -7.37
N HIS A 152 -13.72 -11.31 -6.76
CA HIS A 152 -12.35 -11.42 -7.22
C HIS A 152 -12.30 -11.91 -8.67
N ALA A 153 -13.29 -12.70 -9.11
CA ALA A 153 -13.40 -13.13 -10.50
C ALA A 153 -13.65 -11.94 -11.43
N ARG A 154 -14.47 -10.96 -11.03
CA ARG A 154 -14.76 -9.76 -11.84
C ARG A 154 -13.54 -8.91 -12.17
N ARG A 155 -12.45 -9.00 -11.40
CA ARG A 155 -11.22 -8.25 -11.72
C ARG A 155 -10.58 -8.68 -13.05
N ASP A 156 -10.81 -9.92 -13.47
CA ASP A 156 -10.25 -10.47 -14.71
C ASP A 156 -11.18 -10.26 -15.91
N HIS A 157 -12.38 -9.69 -15.68
CA HIS A 157 -13.31 -9.34 -16.74
C HIS A 157 -12.87 -8.08 -17.49
N ARG A 158 -13.04 -8.08 -18.81
CA ARG A 158 -12.71 -6.92 -19.68
C ARG A 158 -13.46 -5.64 -19.30
N GLU A 159 -14.66 -5.78 -18.76
CA GLU A 159 -15.50 -4.67 -18.31
C GLU A 159 -15.06 -4.05 -16.97
N TYR A 160 -14.16 -4.67 -16.21
CA TYR A 160 -13.64 -4.07 -14.99
C TYR A 160 -12.70 -2.91 -15.31
N ARG A 161 -12.97 -1.74 -14.73
CA ARG A 161 -12.22 -0.50 -15.01
C ARG A 161 -11.49 0.05 -13.80
N ASP A 162 -11.78 -0.45 -12.60
CA ASP A 162 -11.22 0.03 -11.34
C ASP A 162 -9.87 -0.63 -11.01
N HIS A 163 -8.97 -0.68 -11.99
CA HIS A 163 -7.62 -1.21 -11.80
C HIS A 163 -6.70 -0.20 -11.13
N LEU A 164 -5.69 -0.72 -10.43
CA LEU A 164 -4.50 0.07 -10.10
C LEU A 164 -3.64 0.25 -11.35
N ARG A 165 -2.93 1.37 -11.42
CA ARG A 165 -1.86 1.62 -12.37
C ARG A 165 -0.58 1.96 -11.62
N PHE A 166 0.54 1.40 -12.07
CA PHE A 166 1.86 1.72 -11.54
C PHE A 166 2.66 2.59 -12.51
N ALA A 167 3.45 3.49 -11.96
CA ALA A 167 4.45 4.26 -12.69
C ALA A 167 5.60 4.63 -11.76
N VAL A 168 6.84 4.59 -12.25
CA VAL A 168 7.99 5.07 -11.47
C VAL A 168 8.46 6.42 -12.01
N ALA A 169 8.70 7.37 -11.12
CA ALA A 169 9.29 8.66 -11.46
C ALA A 169 10.16 9.19 -10.30
N ALA A 170 11.38 9.61 -10.60
CA ALA A 170 12.31 10.21 -9.64
C ALA A 170 12.52 9.37 -8.35
N HIS A 171 12.71 8.06 -8.53
CA HIS A 171 12.87 7.06 -7.46
C HIS A 171 11.64 7.03 -6.51
N THR A 172 10.45 6.98 -7.11
CA THR A 172 9.17 6.92 -6.41
C THR A 172 8.20 6.09 -7.23
N LEU A 173 7.61 5.08 -6.61
CA LEU A 173 6.50 4.34 -7.16
C LEU A 173 5.21 5.14 -6.96
N PHE A 174 4.49 5.36 -8.05
CA PHE A 174 3.13 5.88 -8.05
C PHE A 174 2.16 4.71 -8.16
N VAL A 175 1.26 4.59 -7.19
CA VAL A 175 0.09 3.73 -7.28
C VAL A 175 -1.11 4.63 -7.54
N ILE A 176 -1.67 4.51 -8.74
CA ILE A 176 -2.76 5.36 -9.23
C ILE A 176 -4.02 4.50 -9.29
N GLY A 177 -5.10 4.95 -8.65
CA GLY A 177 -6.34 4.18 -8.56
C GLY A 177 -7.56 5.04 -8.28
N GLY A 178 -8.75 4.45 -8.41
CA GLY A 178 -9.98 5.03 -7.88
C GLY A 178 -10.22 4.63 -6.43
N ALA A 179 -11.22 5.24 -5.78
CA ALA A 179 -11.66 4.86 -4.44
C ALA A 179 -11.95 3.34 -4.33
N ARG A 180 -12.62 2.76 -5.34
CA ARG A 180 -12.90 1.31 -5.38
C ARG A 180 -11.61 0.49 -5.47
N ALA A 181 -10.70 0.83 -6.39
CA ALA A 181 -9.42 0.16 -6.55
C ALA A 181 -8.60 0.16 -5.24
N PHE A 182 -8.52 1.31 -4.56
CA PHE A 182 -7.83 1.44 -3.28
C PHE A 182 -8.52 0.65 -2.16
N ARG A 183 -9.85 0.66 -2.05
CA ARG A 183 -10.56 -0.17 -1.05
C ARG A 183 -10.31 -1.66 -1.29
N ALA A 184 -10.39 -2.07 -2.54
CA ALA A 184 -10.25 -3.46 -2.93
C ALA A 184 -8.84 -4.00 -2.70
N SER A 185 -7.81 -3.18 -2.95
CA SER A 185 -6.41 -3.54 -2.61
C SER A 185 -6.11 -3.36 -1.13
N GLY A 186 -6.76 -2.41 -0.46
CA GLY A 186 -6.68 -2.23 0.99
C GLY A 186 -7.20 -3.44 1.78
N ALA A 187 -8.17 -4.19 1.24
CA ALA A 187 -8.63 -5.44 1.84
C ALA A 187 -7.52 -6.50 1.87
N ALA A 188 -6.70 -6.63 0.82
CA ALA A 188 -5.52 -7.50 0.85
C ALA A 188 -4.48 -7.01 1.87
N LEU A 189 -4.21 -5.71 1.92
CA LEU A 189 -3.29 -5.13 2.92
C LEU A 189 -3.76 -5.33 4.36
N ARG A 190 -5.07 -5.46 4.59
CA ARG A 190 -5.61 -5.80 5.91
C ARG A 190 -5.20 -7.20 6.35
N GLY A 191 -5.21 -8.19 5.45
CA GLY A 191 -4.68 -9.53 5.73
C GLY A 191 -3.23 -9.50 6.21
N LEU A 192 -2.39 -8.62 5.63
CA LEU A 192 -1.01 -8.40 6.09
C LEU A 192 -0.91 -8.01 7.57
N VAL A 193 -1.88 -7.24 8.08
CA VAL A 193 -1.92 -6.77 9.48
C VAL A 193 -2.56 -7.81 10.40
N GLU A 194 -3.65 -8.44 9.95
CA GLU A 194 -4.50 -9.30 10.76
C GLU A 194 -3.99 -10.76 10.80
N GLU A 195 -3.44 -11.27 9.69
CA GLU A 195 -3.02 -12.67 9.54
C GLU A 195 -1.50 -12.83 9.60
N GLY A 196 -0.74 -11.89 9.04
CA GLY A 196 0.73 -11.98 8.93
C GLY A 196 1.45 -12.39 10.22
N PRO A 197 1.17 -11.75 11.38
CA PRO A 197 1.79 -12.13 12.66
C PRO A 197 1.45 -13.56 13.10
N SER A 198 0.19 -13.97 12.98
CA SER A 198 -0.27 -15.30 13.41
C SER A 198 0.25 -16.39 12.47
N TYR A 199 0.28 -16.12 11.17
CA TYR A 199 0.77 -17.06 10.17
C TYR A 199 2.23 -17.46 10.43
N LEU A 200 3.12 -16.50 10.69
CA LEU A 200 4.52 -16.81 10.99
C LEU A 200 4.72 -17.48 12.35
N HIS A 201 3.77 -17.31 13.27
CA HIS A 201 3.78 -18.04 14.53
C HIS A 201 3.38 -19.51 14.34
N GLU A 202 2.36 -19.78 13.53
CA GLU A 202 1.86 -21.13 13.23
C GLU A 202 2.80 -21.91 12.29
N TYR A 203 3.42 -21.21 11.35
CA TYR A 203 4.34 -21.76 10.36
C TYR A 203 5.74 -21.16 10.53
N PRO A 204 6.51 -21.54 11.57
CA PRO A 204 7.80 -20.92 11.88
C PRO A 204 8.88 -21.16 10.80
N ASN A 205 8.68 -22.15 9.94
CA ASN A 205 9.57 -22.43 8.79
C ASN A 205 9.17 -21.66 7.53
N ALA A 206 8.03 -20.96 7.52
CA ALA A 206 7.65 -20.12 6.38
C ALA A 206 8.58 -18.91 6.31
N SER A 207 9.07 -18.59 5.11
CA SER A 207 9.99 -17.46 4.93
C SER A 207 9.29 -16.12 5.20
N HIS A 208 8.03 -15.97 4.80
CA HIS A 208 7.22 -14.78 5.01
C HIS A 208 5.73 -15.03 4.75
N TYR A 209 4.88 -14.10 5.21
CA TYR A 209 3.51 -13.94 4.73
C TYR A 209 3.47 -12.79 3.71
N CYS A 210 2.79 -12.95 2.58
CA CYS A 210 2.75 -11.93 1.53
C CYS A 210 1.37 -11.66 0.97
N VAL A 211 1.22 -10.45 0.42
CA VAL A 211 0.12 -10.12 -0.47
C VAL A 211 0.65 -9.50 -1.76
N GLU A 212 0.01 -9.81 -2.88
CA GLU A 212 0.32 -9.21 -4.17
C GLU A 212 -0.75 -8.19 -4.58
N LEU A 213 -0.30 -7.00 -4.99
CA LEU A 213 -1.15 -6.01 -5.64
C LEU A 213 -0.79 -5.93 -7.13
N ARG A 214 -1.79 -6.08 -8.01
CA ARG A 214 -1.58 -6.05 -9.46
C ARG A 214 -2.10 -4.77 -10.09
N ALA A 215 -1.29 -4.19 -10.97
CA ALA A 215 -1.72 -3.20 -11.94
C ALA A 215 -2.45 -3.91 -13.07
N GLY A 216 -3.56 -3.33 -13.52
CA GLY A 216 -4.43 -3.93 -14.53
C GLY A 216 -4.75 -2.98 -15.69
N PRO A 217 -5.40 -3.49 -16.76
CA PRO A 217 -5.85 -4.86 -16.99
C PRO A 217 -4.75 -5.78 -17.59
N TRP A 218 -3.48 -5.54 -17.30
CA TRP A 218 -2.36 -6.17 -17.99
C TRP A 218 -2.19 -7.64 -17.60
N SER A 219 -2.25 -8.53 -18.59
CA SER A 219 -1.81 -9.94 -18.46
C SER A 219 -0.29 -10.10 -18.56
N ARG A 220 0.44 -9.00 -18.81
CA ARG A 220 1.88 -8.97 -18.97
C ARG A 220 2.56 -8.63 -17.64
N PRO A 221 3.78 -9.12 -17.39
CA PRO A 221 4.52 -8.83 -16.16
C PRO A 221 4.91 -7.35 -16.01
N TRP A 222 4.71 -6.54 -17.05
CA TRP A 222 5.10 -5.13 -17.10
C TRP A 222 3.93 -4.24 -17.54
N THR A 223 3.90 -3.02 -17.03
CA THR A 223 3.04 -1.95 -17.55
C THR A 223 3.56 -1.44 -18.90
N ASP A 224 2.76 -0.60 -19.56
CA ASP A 224 3.12 0.16 -20.76
C ASP A 224 4.45 0.92 -20.66
N ARG A 225 4.95 1.16 -19.44
CA ARG A 225 6.12 1.98 -19.13
C ARG A 225 7.29 1.20 -18.54
N ARG A 226 7.38 -0.12 -18.80
CA ARG A 226 8.43 -1.00 -18.26
C ARG A 226 8.52 -0.99 -16.73
N THR A 227 7.44 -0.62 -16.04
CA THR A 227 7.33 -0.80 -14.59
C THR A 227 6.76 -2.20 -14.34
N PRO A 228 7.26 -2.98 -13.38
CA PRO A 228 6.63 -4.24 -13.01
C PRO A 228 5.14 -4.04 -12.72
N ALA A 229 4.31 -4.95 -13.20
CA ALA A 229 2.85 -4.88 -13.05
C ALA A 229 2.38 -5.42 -11.69
N ALA A 230 3.27 -6.01 -10.88
CA ALA A 230 2.97 -6.53 -9.56
C ALA A 230 3.82 -5.84 -8.49
N LEU A 231 3.18 -5.57 -7.35
CA LEU A 231 3.81 -5.13 -6.11
C LEU A 231 3.63 -6.25 -5.09
N HIS A 232 4.73 -6.94 -4.78
CA HIS A 232 4.81 -7.99 -3.78
C HIS A 232 5.11 -7.36 -2.42
N ILE A 233 4.27 -7.63 -1.41
CA ILE A 233 4.38 -7.00 -0.10
C ILE A 233 4.53 -8.09 0.94
N GLN A 234 5.70 -8.12 1.59
CA GLN A 234 6.07 -9.13 2.57
C GLN A 234 5.91 -8.58 3.99
N TYR A 235 5.20 -9.34 4.83
CA TYR A 235 5.23 -9.16 6.26
C TYR A 235 6.48 -9.82 6.83
N ARG A 236 7.32 -9.03 7.51
CA ARG A 236 8.58 -9.47 8.11
C ARG A 236 8.68 -8.93 9.54
N PRO A 237 8.59 -9.80 10.57
CA PRO A 237 8.67 -9.36 11.95
C PRO A 237 10.09 -8.89 12.31
N PRO A 238 10.25 -8.09 13.37
CA PRO A 238 11.57 -7.66 13.83
C PRO A 238 12.40 -8.88 14.26
N GLY A 239 13.60 -9.05 13.68
CA GLY A 239 14.54 -10.09 14.11
C GLY A 239 14.88 -11.15 13.05
N HIS A 240 14.20 -11.12 11.90
CA HIS A 240 14.59 -11.83 10.68
C HIS A 240 15.19 -10.84 9.67
#